data_AF-A0A3S0CIY1-F1
#
_entry.id   AF-A0A3S0CIY1-F1
#
_cell.length_a   1.000
_cell.length_b   1.000
_cell.length_c   1.000
_cell.angle_alpha   90.00
_cell.angle_beta   90.00
_cell.angle_gamma   90.00
#
_symmetry.space_group_name_H-M   'P 1'
#
loop_
_entity.id
_entity.type
_entity.pdbx_description
1 polymer ?
#
loop_
_entity_poly.entity_id
_entity_poly.type
_entity_poly.pdbx_seq_one_letter_code
_entity_poly.pdbx_strand_id
1 'polypeptide(L)'
;MSSFFQEEDPTPPNPRSYEAFGPKPESLAEIAEKAKLDHGENSFEYASALVKLGDAHMVQGRLANPRAQECYETALQIVQKTDNSLAETAFVLDKLATVKHSSGDTAGAATDLKSAMELWQLLEAEARFVTDTYISRRAEDLERMEKVVAFENIRPPEL
;
A
#
# COMPACT_ATOMS: atom_id res chain seq x y z
N MET A 1 -49.05 29.85 -20.03
CA MET A 1 -47.70 30.13 -20.58
C MET A 1 -46.71 29.35 -19.75
N SER A 2 -46.18 28.30 -20.37
CA SER A 2 -45.32 27.26 -19.81
C SER A 2 -43.92 27.80 -19.54
N SER A 3 -43.30 27.41 -18.42
CA SER A 3 -41.85 27.49 -18.25
C SER A 3 -41.37 26.10 -17.90
N PHE A 4 -40.87 25.39 -18.91
CA PHE A 4 -40.20 24.10 -18.78
C PHE A 4 -38.78 24.41 -18.27
N PHE A 5 -38.48 24.04 -17.02
CA PHE A 5 -37.10 23.91 -16.58
C PHE A 5 -36.53 22.69 -17.29
N GLN A 6 -35.62 22.94 -18.21
CA GLN A 6 -34.85 21.89 -18.88
C GLN A 6 -33.78 21.46 -17.87
N GLU A 7 -33.96 20.29 -17.25
CA GLU A 7 -32.88 19.60 -16.53
C GLU A 7 -31.79 19.32 -17.56
N GLU A 8 -30.70 20.07 -17.52
CA GLU A 8 -29.49 19.69 -18.24
C GLU A 8 -28.98 18.41 -17.58
N ASP A 9 -29.08 17.30 -18.31
CA ASP A 9 -28.40 16.05 -17.97
C ASP A 9 -26.93 16.37 -17.63
N PRO A 10 -26.41 15.96 -16.47
CA PRO A 10 -25.03 16.23 -16.12
C PRO A 10 -24.14 15.62 -17.20
N THR A 11 -23.42 16.48 -17.91
CA THR A 11 -22.47 16.07 -18.95
C THR A 11 -21.58 14.98 -18.37
N PRO A 12 -21.50 13.79 -19.00
CA PRO A 12 -20.68 12.70 -18.47
C PRO A 12 -19.23 13.21 -18.35
N PRO A 13 -18.55 12.97 -17.21
CA PRO A 13 -17.23 13.51 -16.99
C PRO A 13 -16.29 13.07 -18.12
N ASN A 14 -15.47 14.01 -18.59
CA ASN A 14 -14.51 13.85 -19.68
C ASN A 14 -13.75 12.51 -19.56
N PRO A 15 -13.68 11.67 -20.60
CA PRO A 15 -12.97 10.39 -20.58
C PRO A 15 -11.52 10.48 -20.08
N ARG A 16 -10.86 11.63 -20.26
CA ARG A 16 -9.50 11.89 -19.76
C ARG A 16 -9.40 12.05 -18.23
N SER A 17 -10.51 12.23 -17.53
CA SER A 17 -10.52 12.29 -16.06
C SER A 17 -10.35 10.91 -15.43
N TYR A 18 -10.71 9.83 -16.13
CA TYR A 18 -10.55 8.46 -15.64
C TYR A 18 -9.08 7.99 -15.74
N GLU A 19 -8.29 8.55 -16.65
CA GLU A 19 -6.84 8.27 -16.76
C GLU A 19 -6.03 8.89 -15.61
N ALA A 20 -6.59 9.85 -14.86
CA ALA A 20 -5.90 10.54 -13.77
C ALA A 20 -5.72 9.66 -12.51
N PHE A 21 -6.46 8.54 -12.39
CA PHE A 21 -6.49 7.68 -11.19
C PHE A 21 -5.67 6.39 -11.33
N GLY A 22 -4.77 6.31 -12.31
CA GLY A 22 -3.95 5.12 -12.55
C GLY A 22 -4.76 3.95 -13.15
N PRO A 23 -4.11 2.79 -13.37
CA PRO A 23 -4.78 1.60 -13.89
C PRO A 23 -5.91 1.14 -12.96
N LYS A 24 -7.02 0.71 -13.55
CA LYS A 24 -8.17 0.21 -12.81
C LYS A 24 -7.82 -1.10 -12.08
N PRO A 25 -8.24 -1.32 -10.83
CA PRO A 25 -8.03 -2.57 -10.11
C PRO A 25 -8.51 -3.79 -10.88
N GLU A 26 -9.58 -3.69 -11.66
CA GLU A 26 -10.08 -4.80 -12.48
C GLU A 26 -9.02 -5.24 -13.50
N SER A 27 -8.38 -4.30 -14.19
CA SER A 27 -7.30 -4.61 -15.15
C SER A 27 -6.07 -5.19 -14.46
N LEU A 28 -5.76 -4.76 -13.24
CA LEU A 28 -4.63 -5.29 -12.48
C LEU A 28 -4.95 -6.65 -11.85
N ALA A 29 -6.21 -6.94 -11.54
CA ALA A 29 -6.65 -8.24 -11.09
C ALA A 29 -6.50 -9.29 -12.20
N GLU A 30 -6.84 -8.93 -13.44
CA GLU A 30 -6.58 -9.79 -14.61
C GLU A 30 -5.08 -10.06 -14.81
N ILE A 31 -4.24 -9.03 -14.63
CA ILE A 31 -2.78 -9.19 -14.70
C ILE A 31 -2.26 -10.09 -13.57
N ALA A 32 -2.76 -9.92 -12.35
CA ALA A 32 -2.37 -10.75 -11.21
C ALA A 32 -2.78 -12.21 -11.41
N GLU A 33 -4.00 -12.46 -11.90
CA GLU A 33 -4.45 -13.82 -12.20
C GLU A 33 -3.64 -14.45 -13.34
N LYS A 34 -3.33 -13.68 -14.38
CA LYS A 34 -2.46 -14.15 -15.45
C LYS A 34 -1.05 -14.48 -14.93
N ALA A 35 -0.45 -13.63 -14.10
CA ALA A 35 0.86 -13.88 -13.50
C ALA A 35 0.84 -15.14 -12.62
N LYS A 36 -0.24 -15.33 -11.85
CA LYS A 36 -0.49 -16.53 -11.05
C LYS A 36 -0.52 -17.79 -11.91
N LEU A 37 -1.19 -17.76 -13.06
CA LEU A 37 -1.29 -18.90 -13.98
C LEU A 37 0.03 -19.19 -14.71
N ASP A 38 0.70 -18.15 -15.19
CA ASP A 38 1.90 -18.27 -16.04
C ASP A 38 3.15 -18.65 -15.21
N HIS A 39 3.27 -18.13 -13.98
CA HIS A 39 4.48 -18.26 -13.15
C HIS A 39 4.25 -19.03 -11.83
N GLY A 40 2.99 -19.25 -11.43
CA GLY A 40 2.63 -19.96 -10.20
C GLY A 40 2.33 -19.03 -9.02
N GLU A 41 1.66 -19.58 -8.01
CA GLU A 41 1.13 -18.83 -6.85
C GLU A 41 2.21 -18.32 -5.87
N ASN A 42 3.43 -18.83 -5.95
CA ASN A 42 4.57 -18.37 -5.12
C ASN A 42 5.64 -17.66 -5.97
N SER A 43 5.26 -17.13 -7.13
CA SER A 43 6.18 -16.41 -8.01
C SER A 43 6.34 -14.94 -7.61
N PHE A 44 7.53 -14.41 -7.87
CA PHE A 44 7.80 -12.98 -7.73
C PHE A 44 6.87 -12.13 -8.62
N GLU A 45 6.60 -12.59 -9.84
CA GLU A 45 5.72 -11.92 -10.80
C GLU A 45 4.31 -11.76 -10.24
N TYR A 46 3.78 -12.81 -9.60
CA TYR A 46 2.48 -12.74 -8.94
C TYR A 46 2.48 -11.79 -7.75
N ALA A 47 3.51 -11.85 -6.89
CA ALA A 47 3.65 -10.91 -5.76
C ALA A 47 3.72 -9.44 -6.25
N SER A 48 4.51 -9.17 -7.30
CA SER A 48 4.62 -7.84 -7.89
C SER A 48 3.29 -7.35 -8.47
N ALA A 49 2.52 -8.23 -9.11
CA ALA A 49 1.20 -7.91 -9.62
C ALA A 49 0.20 -7.60 -8.49
N LEU A 50 0.24 -8.36 -7.39
CA LEU A 50 -0.57 -8.11 -6.19
C LEU A 50 -0.25 -6.75 -5.56
N VAL A 51 1.02 -6.36 -5.48
CA VAL A 51 1.40 -5.03 -4.97
C VAL A 51 0.82 -3.91 -5.81
N LYS A 52 0.86 -4.04 -7.16
CA LYS A 52 0.25 -3.06 -8.06
C LYS A 52 -1.27 -3.00 -7.91
N LEU A 53 -1.92 -4.16 -7.75
CA LEU A 53 -3.35 -4.24 -7.49
C LEU A 53 -3.72 -3.55 -6.17
N GLY A 54 -2.93 -3.77 -5.12
CA GLY A 54 -3.08 -3.08 -3.84
C GLY A 54 -2.94 -1.56 -3.98
N ASP A 55 -1.93 -1.08 -4.72
CA ASP A 55 -1.74 0.34 -5.00
C ASP A 55 -2.95 0.95 -5.73
N ALA A 56 -3.52 0.24 -6.71
CA ALA A 56 -4.73 0.70 -7.39
C ALA A 56 -5.96 0.75 -6.47
N HIS A 57 -6.10 -0.21 -5.56
CA HIS A 57 -7.15 -0.19 -4.53
C HIS A 57 -6.99 0.99 -3.56
N MET A 58 -5.76 1.37 -3.21
CA MET A 58 -5.47 2.54 -2.37
C MET A 58 -5.86 3.85 -3.05
N VAL A 59 -5.55 3.99 -4.34
CA VAL A 59 -5.86 5.20 -5.13
C VAL A 59 -7.37 5.35 -5.34
N GLN A 60 -8.08 4.26 -5.62
CA GLN A 60 -9.54 4.32 -5.84
C GLN A 60 -10.36 4.37 -4.55
N GLY A 61 -9.90 3.72 -3.48
CA GLY A 61 -10.68 3.49 -2.25
C GLY A 61 -10.56 4.55 -1.15
N ARG A 62 -9.84 5.65 -1.39
CA ARG A 62 -9.44 6.64 -0.35
C ARG A 62 -8.61 5.99 0.77
N LEU A 63 -7.38 5.59 0.45
CA LEU A 63 -6.28 5.23 1.38
C LEU A 63 -6.51 4.10 2.41
N ALA A 64 -7.73 3.70 2.74
CA ALA A 64 -8.05 2.67 3.75
C ALA A 64 -8.89 1.55 3.14
N ASN A 65 -8.37 0.92 2.07
CA ASN A 65 -9.11 -0.13 1.35
C ASN A 65 -8.72 -1.52 1.87
N PRO A 66 -9.64 -2.31 2.45
CA PRO A 66 -9.36 -3.69 2.89
C PRO A 66 -8.78 -4.57 1.79
N ARG A 67 -9.20 -4.37 0.53
CA ARG A 67 -8.66 -5.13 -0.61
C ARG A 67 -7.19 -4.83 -0.86
N ALA A 68 -6.74 -3.61 -0.57
CA ALA A 68 -5.31 -3.29 -0.68
C ALA A 68 -4.51 -4.05 0.37
N GLN A 69 -5.00 -4.09 1.62
CA GLN A 69 -4.38 -4.86 2.69
C GLN A 69 -4.28 -6.35 2.33
N GLU A 70 -5.37 -6.98 1.87
CA GLU A 70 -5.37 -8.39 1.43
C GLU A 70 -4.34 -8.66 0.33
N CYS A 71 -4.23 -7.75 -0.64
CA CYS A 71 -3.23 -7.86 -1.72
C CYS A 71 -1.80 -7.81 -1.17
N TYR A 72 -1.50 -6.87 -0.28
CA TYR A 72 -0.15 -6.74 0.29
C TYR A 72 0.18 -7.88 1.26
N GLU A 73 -0.76 -8.37 2.06
CA GLU A 73 -0.56 -9.53 2.94
C GLU A 73 -0.24 -10.79 2.12
N THR A 74 -0.96 -11.00 1.02
CA THR A 74 -0.68 -12.13 0.11
C THR A 74 0.69 -11.97 -0.55
N ALA A 75 1.03 -10.77 -1.02
CA ALA A 75 2.35 -10.49 -1.59
C ALA A 75 3.47 -10.75 -0.56
N LEU A 76 3.27 -10.36 0.70
CA LEU A 76 4.24 -10.56 1.79
C LEU A 76 4.52 -12.05 2.01
N GLN A 77 3.46 -12.88 2.05
CA GLN A 77 3.59 -14.33 2.21
C GLN A 77 4.38 -14.98 1.06
N ILE A 78 4.28 -14.44 -0.15
CA ILE A 78 4.99 -14.97 -1.32
C ILE A 78 6.47 -14.58 -1.26
N VAL A 79 6.76 -13.29 -1.05
CA VAL A 79 8.15 -12.81 -1.04
C VAL A 79 8.94 -13.42 0.11
N GLN A 80 8.32 -13.63 1.29
CA GLN A 80 8.97 -14.30 2.43
C GLN A 80 9.35 -15.77 2.17
N LYS A 81 8.73 -16.43 1.18
CA LYS A 81 9.06 -17.81 0.79
C LYS A 81 10.11 -17.88 -0.32
N THR A 82 10.47 -16.75 -0.91
CA THR A 82 11.42 -16.69 -2.02
C THR A 82 12.79 -16.29 -1.49
N ASP A 83 13.83 -17.03 -1.88
CA ASP A 83 15.20 -16.70 -1.50
C ASP A 83 15.63 -15.35 -2.09
N ASN A 84 16.33 -14.54 -1.29
CA ASN A 84 16.92 -13.25 -1.68
C ASN A 84 15.91 -12.12 -2.02
N SER A 85 14.77 -12.08 -1.35
CA SER A 85 13.69 -11.10 -1.54
C SER A 85 13.66 -9.97 -0.50
N LEU A 86 14.81 -9.62 0.08
CA LEU A 86 14.88 -8.66 1.21
C LEU A 86 14.31 -7.29 0.83
N ALA A 87 14.64 -6.79 -0.36
CA ALA A 87 14.17 -5.48 -0.84
C ALA A 87 12.65 -5.50 -1.10
N GLU A 88 12.14 -6.58 -1.67
CA GLU A 88 10.72 -6.78 -1.91
C GLU A 88 9.95 -6.89 -0.60
N THR A 89 10.48 -7.65 0.36
CA THR A 89 9.87 -7.82 1.68
C THR A 89 9.79 -6.46 2.39
N ALA A 90 10.87 -5.68 2.35
CA ALA A 90 10.90 -4.33 2.91
C ALA A 90 9.89 -3.40 2.24
N PHE A 91 9.75 -3.50 0.91
CA PHE A 91 8.79 -2.70 0.16
C PHE A 91 7.33 -3.08 0.47
N VAL A 92 7.00 -4.36 0.56
CA VAL A 92 5.63 -4.81 0.87
C VAL A 92 5.26 -4.44 2.31
N LEU A 93 6.19 -4.55 3.27
CA LEU A 93 5.98 -4.10 4.64
C LEU A 93 5.71 -2.59 4.72
N ASP A 94 6.42 -1.77 3.94
CA ASP A 94 6.16 -0.33 3.87
C ASP A 94 4.75 0.00 3.36
N LYS A 95 4.27 -0.76 2.37
CA LYS A 95 2.91 -0.65 1.83
C LYS A 95 1.86 -1.07 2.86
N LEU A 96 2.10 -2.16 3.59
CA LEU A 96 1.24 -2.60 4.69
C LEU A 96 1.14 -1.55 5.81
N ALA A 97 2.28 -0.97 6.19
CA ALA A 97 2.29 0.11 7.17
C ALA A 97 1.43 1.30 6.71
N THR A 98 1.51 1.66 5.43
CA THR A 98 0.75 2.76 4.86
C THR A 98 -0.76 2.49 4.89
N VAL A 99 -1.22 1.29 4.51
CA VAL A 99 -2.66 0.96 4.54
C VAL A 99 -3.18 0.83 5.96
N LYS A 100 -2.43 0.22 6.89
CA LYS A 100 -2.80 0.10 8.31
C LYS A 100 -2.89 1.46 9.00
N HIS A 101 -1.93 2.34 8.74
CA HIS A 101 -1.99 3.69 9.29
C HIS A 101 -3.21 4.46 8.77
N SER A 102 -3.52 4.31 7.49
CA SER A 102 -4.68 4.94 6.88
C SER A 102 -6.02 4.36 7.36
N SER A 103 -6.06 3.09 7.76
CA SER A 103 -7.23 2.45 8.38
C SER A 103 -7.34 2.70 9.90
N GLY A 104 -6.38 3.41 10.50
CA GLY A 104 -6.36 3.77 11.92
C GLY A 104 -5.60 2.78 12.82
N ASP A 105 -5.05 1.70 12.27
CA ASP A 105 -4.17 0.78 13.00
C ASP A 105 -2.73 1.32 13.05
N THR A 106 -2.52 2.35 13.86
CA THR A 106 -1.21 2.99 14.03
C THR A 106 -0.18 2.05 14.65
N ALA A 107 -0.59 1.16 15.56
CA ALA A 107 0.31 0.22 16.22
C ALA A 107 0.82 -0.88 15.26
N GLY A 108 -0.09 -1.46 14.47
CA GLY A 108 0.27 -2.40 13.41
C GLY A 108 1.11 -1.73 12.33
N ALA A 109 0.79 -0.48 11.96
CA ALA A 109 1.59 0.27 11.00
C ALA A 109 3.02 0.53 11.47
N ALA A 110 3.21 0.94 12.74
CA ALA A 110 4.53 1.15 13.32
C ALA A 110 5.35 -0.14 13.31
N THR A 111 4.71 -1.28 13.62
CA THR A 111 5.36 -2.59 13.63
C THR A 111 5.87 -2.95 12.23
N ASP A 112 5.02 -2.86 11.21
CA ASP A 112 5.39 -3.19 9.84
C ASP A 112 6.47 -2.23 9.30
N LEU A 113 6.34 -0.93 9.58
CA LEU A 113 7.30 0.08 9.13
C LEU A 113 8.67 -0.12 9.77
N LYS A 114 8.71 -0.49 11.05
CA LYS A 114 9.95 -0.82 11.74
C LYS A 114 10.65 -2.01 11.08
N SER A 115 9.94 -3.09 10.80
CA SER A 115 10.50 -4.25 10.11
C SER A 115 10.99 -3.91 8.69
N ALA A 116 10.27 -3.04 7.97
CA ALA A 116 10.74 -2.53 6.67
C ALA A 116 12.08 -1.77 6.82
N MET A 117 12.19 -0.88 7.82
CA MET A 117 13.40 -0.10 8.05
C MET A 117 14.61 -0.96 8.44
N GLU A 118 14.41 -2.01 9.25
CA GLU A 118 15.48 -2.96 9.60
C GLU A 118 16.04 -3.66 8.34
N LEU A 119 15.17 -4.04 7.41
CA LEU A 119 15.57 -4.64 6.13
C LEU A 119 16.27 -3.63 5.22
N TRP A 120 15.78 -2.40 5.13
CA TRP A 120 16.44 -1.36 4.34
C TRP A 120 17.83 -1.02 4.87
N GLN A 121 18.02 -0.98 6.19
CA GLN A 121 19.34 -0.77 6.80
C GLN A 121 20.31 -1.92 6.48
N LEU A 122 19.83 -3.16 6.49
CA LEU A 122 20.64 -4.32 6.10
C LEU A 122 21.11 -4.20 4.64
N LEU A 123 20.19 -3.83 3.73
CA LEU A 123 20.49 -3.63 2.32
C LEU A 123 21.44 -2.45 2.07
N GLU A 124 21.29 -1.32 2.78
CA GLU A 124 22.20 -0.18 2.66
C GLU A 124 23.61 -0.50 3.14
N ALA A 125 23.73 -1.26 4.24
CA ALA A 125 25.01 -1.74 4.74
C ALA A 125 25.73 -2.64 3.71
N GLU A 126 24.97 -3.42 2.95
CA GLU A 126 25.49 -4.30 1.89
C GLU A 126 25.83 -3.54 0.60
N ALA A 127 25.05 -2.52 0.24
CA ALA A 127 25.06 -1.98 -1.12
C ALA A 127 25.53 -0.52 -1.26
N ARG A 128 25.86 0.21 -0.17
CA ARG A 128 26.32 1.63 -0.20
C ARG A 128 25.45 2.51 -1.12
N PHE A 129 24.13 2.39 -1.04
CA PHE A 129 23.21 3.24 -1.79
C PHE A 129 23.05 4.62 -1.15
N VAL A 130 22.72 5.62 -1.97
CA VAL A 130 22.23 6.93 -1.52
C VAL A 130 20.72 6.94 -1.75
N THR A 131 19.98 6.28 -0.86
CA THR A 131 18.51 6.32 -0.77
C THR A 131 18.01 7.16 0.40
N ASP A 132 18.91 7.98 0.96
CA ASP A 132 18.75 8.75 2.20
C ASP A 132 17.40 9.47 2.30
N THR A 133 16.93 10.15 1.25
CA THR A 133 15.75 11.01 1.36
C THR A 133 14.45 10.24 1.60
N TYR A 134 14.27 9.08 0.97
CA TYR A 134 13.05 8.27 1.17
C TYR A 134 13.10 7.55 2.51
N ILE A 135 14.23 6.92 2.83
CA ILE A 135 14.41 6.19 4.09
C ILE A 135 14.35 7.14 5.29
N SER A 136 14.95 8.34 5.20
CA SER A 136 14.84 9.36 6.26
C SER A 136 13.39 9.78 6.52
N ARG A 137 12.60 9.99 5.47
CA ARG A 137 11.18 10.35 5.62
C ARG A 137 10.39 9.24 6.31
N ARG A 138 10.64 7.99 5.94
CA ARG A 138 9.98 6.83 6.56
C ARG A 138 10.44 6.59 7.99
N ALA A 139 11.69 6.90 8.32
CA ALA A 139 12.19 6.88 9.69
C ALA A 139 11.51 7.96 10.56
N GLU A 140 11.31 9.18 10.04
CA GLU A 140 10.54 10.22 10.73
C GLU A 140 9.07 9.80 10.95
N ASP A 141 8.45 9.18 9.96
CA ASP A 141 7.08 8.68 10.07
C ASP A 141 6.98 7.60 11.16
N LEU A 142 7.95 6.68 11.22
CA LEU A 142 8.03 5.67 12.27
C LEU A 142 8.13 6.31 13.66
N GLU A 143 9.01 7.29 13.84
CA GLU A 143 9.16 7.99 15.13
C GLU A 143 7.84 8.68 15.55
N ARG A 144 7.11 9.27 14.60
CA ARG A 144 5.79 9.85 14.87
C ARG A 144 4.78 8.80 15.29
N MET A 145 4.70 7.67 14.57
CA MET A 145 3.78 6.57 14.90
C MET A 145 4.08 5.99 16.29
N GLU A 146 5.36 5.74 16.62
CA GLU A 146 5.77 5.23 17.92
C GLU A 146 5.38 6.19 19.07
N LYS A 147 5.50 7.51 18.87
CA LYS A 147 5.03 8.51 19.84
C LYS A 147 3.52 8.47 20.03
N VAL A 148 2.75 8.31 18.96
CA VAL A 148 1.28 8.18 19.03
C VAL A 148 0.91 6.92 19.81
N VAL A 149 1.52 5.78 19.48
CA VAL A 149 1.29 4.50 20.18
C VAL A 149 1.65 4.63 21.66
N ALA A 150 2.79 5.25 21.99
CA ALA A 150 3.18 5.48 23.38
C ALA A 150 2.16 6.36 24.12
N PHE A 151 1.66 7.42 23.49
CA PHE A 151 0.63 8.29 24.07
C PHE A 151 -0.69 7.56 24.29
N GLU A 152 -1.13 6.74 23.34
CA GLU A 152 -2.34 5.92 23.46
C GLU A 152 -2.24 4.90 24.60
N ASN A 153 -1.07 4.29 24.80
CA ASN A 153 -0.82 3.35 25.88
C ASN A 153 -0.78 4.00 27.28
N ILE A 154 -0.54 5.31 27.38
CA ILE A 154 -0.50 6.05 28.65
C ILE A 154 -1.89 6.59 29.04
N ARG A 155 -2.84 6.64 28.09
CA ARG A 155 -4.16 7.22 28.33
C ARG A 155 -4.94 6.35 29.34
N PRO A 156 -5.40 6.91 30.48
CA PRO A 156 -6.25 6.17 31.41
C PRO A 156 -7.57 5.77 30.72
N PRO A 157 -8.17 4.62 31.06
CA PRO A 157 -9.44 4.21 30.47
C PRO A 157 -10.50 5.30 30.71
N GLU A 158 -11.26 5.65 29.66
CA GLU A 158 -12.37 6.60 29.79
C GLU A 158 -13.38 6.08 30.82
N LEU A 159 -13.70 6.92 31.83
CA LEU A 159 -14.55 6.62 32.99
C LEU A 159 -16.03 6.48 32.60
#